data_AF-A0A3D9S1L3-F1
#
_entry.id   AF-A0A3D9S1L3-F1
#
_cell.length_a   1.000
_cell.length_b   1.000
_cell.length_c   1.000
_cell.angle_alpha   90.00
_cell.angle_beta   90.00
_cell.angle_gamma   90.00
#
_symmetry.space_group_name_H-M   'P 1'
#
loop_
_entity.id
_entity.type
_entity.pdbx_description
1 polymer ?
#
loop_
_entity_poly.entity_id
_entity_poly.type
_entity_poly.pdbx_seq_one_letter_code
_entity_poly.pdbx_strand_id
1 'polypeptide(L)'
;MSKEPVRAYYKRLDQLNEWKQDYEGRGTSIVIEGFEGKRKKYTPIDTALRHLTEAYPSPYFIYMSPETANQFASFDSFEEWIVKLRLLLPMEPSTMHKRLAQYRNRWEVASPSTST
;
A
#
# COMPACT_ATOMS: atom_id res chain seq x y z
N MET A 1 10.91 -1.12 13.97
CA MET A 1 11.89 -0.62 12.99
C MET A 1 13.13 -1.49 13.07
N SER A 2 13.48 -2.23 12.02
CA SER A 2 14.73 -2.99 12.00
C SER A 2 15.92 -2.02 12.09
N LYS A 3 17.00 -2.45 12.76
CA LYS A 3 18.24 -1.67 12.87
C LYS A 3 19.14 -1.79 11.63
N GLU A 4 18.67 -2.52 10.61
CA GLU A 4 19.43 -2.76 9.40
C GLU A 4 19.47 -1.49 8.55
N PRO A 5 20.64 -1.16 7.97
CA PRO A 5 20.76 -0.01 7.09
C PRO A 5 19.88 -0.19 5.86
N VAL A 6 18.98 0.76 5.64
CA VAL A 6 18.11 0.78 4.45
C VAL A 6 18.99 1.01 3.22
N ARG A 7 18.83 0.17 2.20
CA ARG A 7 19.53 0.34 0.91
C ARG A 7 19.23 1.70 0.30
N ALA A 8 20.23 2.26 -0.39
CA ALA A 8 20.09 3.54 -1.10
C ALA A 8 18.86 3.52 -2.02
N TYR A 9 18.15 4.66 -2.09
CA TYR A 9 16.89 4.79 -2.82
C TYR A 9 17.00 4.30 -4.27
N TYR A 10 18.02 4.73 -5.01
CA TYR A 10 18.19 4.35 -6.42
C TYR A 10 18.32 2.85 -6.59
N LYS A 11 19.08 2.14 -5.74
CA LYS A 11 19.19 0.67 -5.80
C LYS A 11 17.86 -0.05 -5.57
N ARG A 12 17.01 0.49 -4.69
CA ARG A 12 15.67 -0.06 -4.45
C ARG A 12 14.75 0.20 -5.65
N LEU A 13 14.89 1.37 -6.28
CA LEU A 13 14.14 1.71 -7.49
C LEU A 13 14.57 0.85 -8.68
N ASP A 14 15.87 0.62 -8.86
CA ASP A 14 16.42 -0.26 -9.91
C ASP A 14 15.86 -1.67 -9.75
N GLN A 15 15.90 -2.23 -8.54
CA GLN A 15 15.33 -3.55 -8.25
C GLN A 15 13.82 -3.62 -8.56
N LEU A 16 13.06 -2.56 -8.27
CA LEU A 16 11.63 -2.52 -8.62
C LEU A 16 11.42 -2.45 -10.14
N ASN A 17 12.25 -1.72 -10.87
CA ASN A 17 12.18 -1.65 -12.33
C ASN A 17 12.51 -2.98 -12.99
N GLU A 18 13.52 -3.70 -12.50
CA GLU A 18 13.84 -5.07 -12.94
C GLU A 18 12.65 -6.00 -12.73
N TRP A 19 12.07 -6.01 -11.51
CA TRP A 19 10.87 -6.78 -11.21
C TRP A 19 9.69 -6.42 -12.13
N LYS A 20 9.50 -5.12 -12.39
CA LYS A 20 8.45 -4.63 -13.30
C LYS A 20 8.64 -5.19 -14.71
N GLN A 21 9.87 -5.16 -15.25
CA GLN A 21 10.15 -5.66 -16.61
C GLN A 21 9.78 -7.14 -16.77
N ASP A 22 10.06 -7.97 -15.75
CA ASP A 22 9.71 -9.39 -15.74
C ASP A 22 8.20 -9.65 -15.82
N TYR A 23 7.38 -8.77 -15.23
CA TYR A 23 5.92 -8.89 -15.21
C TYR A 23 5.24 -8.23 -16.42
N GLU A 24 5.80 -7.14 -16.94
CA GLU A 24 5.33 -6.54 -18.20
C GLU A 24 5.48 -7.52 -19.36
N GLY A 25 6.55 -8.33 -19.36
CA GLY A 25 6.71 -9.45 -20.31
C GLY A 25 5.60 -10.51 -20.24
N ARG A 26 4.79 -10.52 -19.18
CA ARG A 26 3.64 -11.42 -18.97
C ARG A 26 2.29 -10.74 -19.22
N GLY A 27 2.30 -9.52 -19.75
CA GLY A 27 1.09 -8.76 -20.10
C GLY A 27 0.46 -7.96 -18.95
N THR A 28 1.14 -7.82 -17.81
CA THR A 28 0.66 -6.99 -16.70
C THR A 28 1.29 -5.59 -16.78
N SER A 29 0.49 -4.55 -16.98
CA SER A 29 0.98 -3.16 -16.98
C SER A 29 1.23 -2.68 -15.55
N ILE A 30 2.45 -2.27 -15.24
CA ILE A 30 2.86 -1.83 -13.89
C ILE A 30 3.44 -0.43 -13.97
N VAL A 31 3.00 0.47 -13.09
CA VAL A 31 3.58 1.81 -12.94
C VAL A 31 4.32 1.89 -11.61
N ILE A 32 5.57 2.37 -11.67
CA ILE A 32 6.36 2.67 -10.47
C ILE A 32 6.37 4.18 -10.28
N GLU A 33 5.73 4.63 -9.20
CA GLU A 33 5.67 6.04 -8.83
C GLU A 33 7.00 6.52 -8.21
N GLY A 34 7.73 7.36 -8.93
CA GLY A 34 8.96 8.01 -8.43
C GLY A 34 8.72 9.18 -7.47
N PHE A 35 7.49 9.36 -6.99
CA PHE A 35 7.04 10.51 -6.20
C PHE A 35 7.92 10.77 -4.96
N GLU A 36 8.31 9.72 -4.25
CA GLU A 36 9.07 9.83 -3.00
C GLU A 36 10.56 10.13 -3.22
N GLY A 37 11.11 9.83 -4.40
CA GLY A 37 12.53 10.00 -4.69
C GLY A 37 13.01 11.45 -4.70
N LYS A 38 12.08 12.41 -4.84
CA LYS A 38 12.37 13.85 -4.81
C LYS A 38 12.37 14.42 -3.38
N ARG A 39 11.96 13.64 -2.38
CA ARG A 39 11.80 14.12 -1.00
C ARG A 39 13.02 13.78 -0.15
N LYS A 40 13.50 14.76 0.63
CA LYS A 40 14.59 14.59 1.60
C LYS A 40 14.13 14.06 2.97
N LYS A 41 12.82 13.92 3.17
CA LYS A 41 12.16 13.54 4.44
C LYS A 41 11.14 12.43 4.19
N TYR A 42 10.69 11.79 5.26
CA TYR A 42 9.61 10.80 5.23
C TYR A 42 8.37 11.34 4.50
N THR A 43 7.68 10.47 3.76
CA THR A 43 6.39 10.79 3.13
C THR A 43 5.28 10.31 4.06
N PRO A 44 4.44 11.20 4.60
CA PRO A 44 3.24 10.79 5.33
C PRO A 44 2.29 10.02 4.41
N ILE A 45 1.59 9.00 4.95
CA ILE A 45 0.64 8.20 4.16
C ILE A 45 -0.44 9.06 3.50
N ASP A 46 -0.91 10.12 4.17
CA ASP A 46 -1.87 11.09 3.61
C ASP A 46 -1.38 11.75 2.33
N THR A 47 -0.07 12.03 2.25
CA THR A 47 0.53 12.64 1.07
C THR A 47 0.57 11.64 -0.08
N ALA A 48 0.91 10.38 0.20
CA ALA A 48 0.92 9.32 -0.80
C ALA A 48 -0.50 9.01 -1.33
N LEU A 49 -1.49 8.95 -0.44
CA LEU A 49 -2.88 8.71 -0.81
C LEU A 49 -3.47 9.88 -1.61
N ARG A 50 -3.13 11.12 -1.27
CA ARG A 50 -3.56 12.29 -2.05
C ARG A 50 -3.01 12.23 -3.47
N HIS A 51 -1.70 12.00 -3.62
CA HIS A 51 -1.07 11.82 -4.93
C HIS A 51 -1.75 10.71 -5.74
N LEU A 52 -2.03 9.56 -5.12
CA LEU A 52 -2.76 8.46 -5.77
C LEU A 52 -4.12 8.92 -6.30
N THR A 53 -4.92 9.61 -5.48
CA THR A 53 -6.27 10.03 -5.86
C THR A 53 -6.31 11.21 -6.83
N GLU A 54 -5.22 11.94 -6.97
CA GLU A 54 -5.06 13.00 -7.98
C GLU A 54 -4.59 12.43 -9.33
N ALA A 55 -3.72 11.41 -9.29
CA ALA A 55 -3.10 10.83 -10.48
C ALA A 55 -3.99 9.79 -11.17
N TYR A 56 -4.84 9.07 -10.43
CA TYR A 56 -5.62 7.96 -10.94
C TYR A 56 -7.11 8.11 -10.62
N PRO A 57 -8.02 7.71 -11.52
CA PRO A 57 -9.44 7.66 -11.21
C PRO A 57 -9.77 6.50 -10.26
N SER A 58 -10.90 6.60 -9.56
CA SER A 58 -11.44 5.52 -8.73
C SER A 58 -11.91 4.32 -9.59
N PRO A 59 -12.04 3.10 -9.02
CA PRO A 59 -11.88 2.70 -7.61
C PRO A 59 -10.43 2.53 -7.14
N TYR A 60 -10.18 2.75 -5.84
CA TYR A 60 -8.85 2.63 -5.23
C TYR A 60 -8.71 1.41 -4.34
N PHE A 61 -7.71 0.57 -4.64
CA PHE A 61 -7.35 -0.61 -3.84
C PHE A 61 -5.92 -0.44 -3.32
N ILE A 62 -5.73 -0.58 -2.00
CA ILE A 62 -4.41 -0.47 -1.36
C ILE A 62 -4.03 -1.80 -0.75
N TYR A 63 -2.95 -2.39 -1.23
CA TYR A 63 -2.37 -3.58 -0.64
C TYR A 63 -1.36 -3.21 0.45
N MET A 64 -1.53 -3.74 1.66
CA MET A 64 -0.61 -3.50 2.77
C MET A 64 -0.63 -4.66 3.78
N SER A 65 0.41 -4.75 4.61
CA SER A 65 0.45 -5.77 5.65
C SER A 65 -0.60 -5.50 6.75
N PRO A 66 -1.01 -6.52 7.53
CA PRO A 66 -1.95 -6.33 8.63
C PRO A 66 -1.43 -5.37 9.71
N GLU A 67 -0.13 -5.36 9.97
CA GLU A 67 0.51 -4.44 10.92
C GLU A 67 0.41 -3.00 10.43
N THR A 68 0.71 -2.77 9.13
CA THR A 68 0.57 -1.45 8.52
C THR A 68 -0.89 -0.98 8.50
N ALA A 69 -1.84 -1.88 8.23
CA ALA A 69 -3.27 -1.55 8.26
C ALA A 69 -3.74 -1.12 9.66
N ASN A 70 -3.29 -1.83 10.71
CA ASN A 70 -3.57 -1.45 12.09
C ASN A 70 -2.94 -0.11 12.46
N GLN A 71 -1.69 0.12 12.08
CA GLN A 71 -1.03 1.40 12.32
C GLN A 71 -1.74 2.53 11.58
N PHE A 72 -2.13 2.31 10.32
CA PHE A 72 -2.90 3.28 9.55
C PHE A 72 -4.23 3.61 10.23
N ALA A 73 -4.93 2.60 10.78
CA ALA A 73 -6.17 2.77 11.51
C ALA A 73 -6.04 3.58 12.82
N SER A 74 -4.82 3.78 13.32
CA SER A 74 -4.54 4.63 14.49
C SER A 74 -4.47 6.12 14.17
N PHE A 75 -4.33 6.50 12.88
CA PHE A 75 -4.29 7.90 12.48
C PHE A 75 -5.68 8.52 12.45
N ASP A 76 -5.76 9.83 12.72
CA ASP A 76 -7.02 10.57 12.72
C ASP A 76 -7.64 10.68 11.32
N SER A 77 -6.79 10.77 10.29
CA SER A 77 -7.22 10.80 8.89
C SER A 77 -7.72 9.45 8.35
N PHE A 78 -7.64 8.36 9.13
CA PHE A 78 -8.03 7.04 8.67
C PHE A 78 -9.46 7.01 8.14
N GLU A 79 -10.40 7.62 8.86
CA GLU A 79 -11.82 7.58 8.51
C GLU A 79 -12.10 8.34 7.19
N GLU A 80 -11.41 9.45 6.96
CA GLU A 80 -11.51 10.23 5.71
C GLU A 80 -11.03 9.44 4.49
N TRP A 81 -10.07 8.54 4.70
CA TRP A 81 -9.46 7.73 3.64
C TRP A 81 -10.17 6.41 3.42
N ILE A 82 -10.50 5.67 4.48
CA ILE A 82 -11.06 4.31 4.36
C ILE A 82 -12.44 4.29 3.68
N VAL A 83 -13.19 5.40 3.72
CA VAL A 83 -14.44 5.56 2.97
C VAL A 83 -14.23 5.73 1.46
N LYS A 84 -13.04 6.14 1.02
CA LYS A 84 -12.67 6.32 -0.40
C LYS A 84 -11.93 5.11 -0.96
N LEU A 85 -11.26 4.34 -0.12
CA LEU A 85 -10.34 3.26 -0.49
C LEU A 85 -10.89 1.89 -0.07
N ARG A 86 -10.38 0.81 -0.65
CA ARG A 86 -10.53 -0.56 -0.14
C ARG A 86 -9.16 -1.15 0.16
N LEU A 87 -8.98 -1.74 1.34
CA LEU A 87 -7.70 -2.35 1.70
C LEU A 87 -7.70 -3.84 1.35
N LEU A 88 -6.58 -4.31 0.82
CA LEU A 88 -6.30 -5.72 0.55
C LEU A 88 -5.16 -6.14 1.47
N LEU A 89 -5.40 -7.15 2.30
CA LEU A 89 -4.40 -7.67 3.23
C LEU A 89 -3.92 -9.06 2.78
N PRO A 90 -2.65 -9.43 2.96
CA PRO A 90 -2.19 -10.80 2.69
C PRO A 90 -2.82 -11.85 3.60
N MET A 91 -3.22 -11.46 4.81
CA MET A 91 -3.74 -12.33 5.85
C MET A 91 -4.57 -11.52 6.85
N GLU A 92 -5.29 -12.19 7.74
CA GLU A 92 -6.02 -11.49 8.80
C GLU A 92 -5.06 -10.89 9.86
N PRO A 93 -5.39 -9.71 10.43
CA PRO A 93 -4.61 -9.15 11.53
C PRO A 93 -4.73 -9.98 12.80
N SER A 94 -3.61 -10.32 13.43
CA SER A 94 -3.58 -11.02 14.72
C SER A 94 -4.21 -10.21 15.85
N THR A 95 -4.03 -8.89 15.82
CA THR A 95 -4.73 -7.93 16.67
C THR A 95 -5.42 -6.93 15.76
N MET A 96 -6.69 -6.62 16.01
CA MET A 96 -7.47 -5.70 15.17
C MET A 96 -7.75 -4.39 15.90
N HIS A 97 -7.32 -3.28 15.31
CA HIS A 97 -7.62 -1.94 15.79
C HIS A 97 -9.12 -1.65 15.70
N LYS A 98 -9.68 -0.94 16.69
CA LYS A 98 -11.13 -0.68 16.78
C LYS A 98 -11.69 -0.03 15.51
N ARG A 99 -11.00 0.98 14.96
CA ARG A 99 -11.39 1.62 13.69
C ARG A 99 -11.30 0.64 12.52
N LEU A 100 -10.29 -0.22 12.45
CA LEU A 100 -10.18 -1.22 11.39
C LEU A 100 -11.33 -2.24 11.44
N ALA A 101 -11.76 -2.63 12.65
CA ALA A 101 -12.92 -3.48 12.87
C ALA A 101 -14.24 -2.80 12.49
N GLN A 102 -14.41 -1.52 12.84
CA GLN A 102 -15.59 -0.73 12.50
C GLN A 102 -15.82 -0.64 10.99
N TYR A 103 -14.74 -0.54 10.20
CA TYR A 103 -14.79 -0.47 8.74
C TYR A 103 -14.50 -1.83 8.07
N ARG A 104 -14.96 -2.95 8.65
CA ARG A 104 -14.71 -4.32 8.14
C ARG A 104 -15.13 -4.56 6.70
N ASN A 105 -16.16 -3.86 6.22
CA ASN A 105 -16.65 -3.91 4.84
C ASN A 105 -15.74 -3.17 3.84
N ARG A 106 -14.72 -2.45 4.30
CA ARG A 106 -13.77 -1.68 3.49
C ARG A 106 -12.41 -2.37 3.35
N TRP A 107 -12.27 -3.60 3.85
CA TRP A 107 -11.07 -4.38 3.64
C TRP A 107 -11.35 -5.87 3.56
N GLU A 108 -10.45 -6.61 2.92
CA GLU A 108 -10.51 -8.06 2.83
C GLU A 108 -9.12 -8.68 2.77
N VAL A 109 -9.06 -9.98 3.05
CA VAL A 109 -7.84 -10.76 2.81
C VAL A 109 -7.82 -11.13 1.33
N ALA A 110 -6.73 -10.77 0.64
CA ALA A 110 -6.45 -11.21 -0.71
C ALA A 110 -6.14 -12.71 -0.65
N SER A 111 -7.18 -13.54 -0.74
CA SER A 111 -6.97 -14.99 -0.87
C SER A 111 -6.20 -15.26 -2.16
N PRO A 112 -5.19 -16.13 -2.15
CA PRO A 112 -4.70 -16.70 -3.40
C PRO A 112 -5.88 -17.41 -4.04
N SER A 113 -6.18 -17.09 -5.30
CA SER A 113 -7.15 -17.81 -6.11
C SER A 113 -6.72 -19.27 -6.19
N THR A 114 -7.19 -20.07 -5.24
CA THR A 114 -7.04 -21.52 -5.28
C THR A 114 -8.19 -22.01 -6.13
N SER A 115 -8.07 -21.86 -7.44
CA SER A 115 -8.87 -22.63 -8.38
C SER A 115 -8.43 -24.08 -8.22
N THR A 116 -9.28 -24.90 -7.59
CA THR A 116 -9.20 -26.36 -7.66
C THR A 116 -10.03 -26.81 -8.85
#